data_AF-A0A0C3SBV3-F1
#
_entry.id   AF-A0A0C3SBV3-F1
#
_cell.length_a   1.000
_cell.length_b   1.000
_cell.length_c   1.000
_cell.angle_alpha   90.00
_cell.angle_beta   90.00
_cell.angle_gamma   90.00
#
_symmetry.space_group_name_H-M   'P 1'
#
loop_
_entity.id
_entity.type
_entity.pdbx_description
1 polymer ?
#
loop_
_entity_poly.entity_id
_entity_poly.type
_entity_poly.pdbx_seq_one_letter_code
_entity_poly.pdbx_strand_id
1 'polypeptide(L)'
;MDLRVDAGAATSSTELEALESRIALLTELTSRVESLRQNPAYLRPTAASASSASIAAVVPALGQAALVRQGFEHIKEFADKVQSERVQDVLKAAKEREAKDQSDLRASRRRQHLKRERAASPESPQPYRSFQPKTSPFPPDDTVSTPLRMDGLVEYIQAYNKEHPFRLHIWTATPRASGQRLSDEAIIRFTIRDVLTIFLTVGCTASDPTLVVEGATAFGPREKKPPHAQSGFVVFQRLSQYLAKMLQAHPQVSLPLFMVLLAAYEDLFIRRCSACERVIGVEGHVPPVARVWLAGAWDARHPACLQSKAADVGAQ
;
A
#
# COMPACT_ATOMS: atom_id res chain seq x y z
N MET A 1 -6.68 46.12 46.99
CA MET A 1 -6.15 44.88 46.39
C MET A 1 -7.35 43.97 46.20
N ASP A 2 -8.01 44.11 45.05
CA ASP A 2 -9.24 43.37 44.76
C ASP A 2 -8.94 42.22 43.80
N LEU A 3 -9.25 41.01 44.30
CA LEU A 3 -9.18 39.74 43.61
C LEU A 3 -10.38 39.61 42.69
N ARG A 4 -10.15 39.68 41.38
CA ARG A 4 -11.17 39.45 40.34
C ARG A 4 -10.66 38.35 39.40
N VAL A 5 -10.70 37.12 39.89
CA VAL A 5 -10.43 35.88 39.16
C VAL A 5 -11.51 34.92 39.64
N ASP A 6 -12.30 34.33 38.71
CA ASP A 6 -13.02 33.05 38.86
C ASP A 6 -14.25 32.89 37.92
N ALA A 7 -14.62 33.89 37.12
CA ALA A 7 -15.75 33.75 36.20
C ALA A 7 -15.47 32.92 34.92
N GLY A 8 -14.21 32.59 34.62
CA GLY A 8 -13.81 31.92 33.36
C GLY A 8 -13.84 30.39 33.37
N ALA A 9 -13.88 29.75 34.54
CA ALA A 9 -13.74 28.29 34.64
C ALA A 9 -15.05 27.53 34.38
N ALA A 10 -16.21 28.12 34.70
CA ALA A 10 -17.50 27.47 34.53
C ALA A 10 -17.91 27.34 33.05
N THR A 11 -17.54 28.31 32.20
CA THR A 11 -17.87 28.28 30.77
C THR A 11 -17.05 27.26 29.99
N SER A 12 -15.80 26.99 30.38
CA SER A 12 -14.97 25.99 29.71
C SER A 12 -15.45 24.56 29.93
N SER A 13 -16.08 24.27 31.07
CA SER A 13 -16.58 22.91 31.38
C SER A 13 -17.77 22.53 30.51
N THR A 14 -18.73 23.44 30.34
CA THR A 14 -19.94 23.19 29.54
C THR A 14 -19.63 23.09 28.04
N GLU A 15 -18.65 23.85 27.55
CA GLU A 15 -18.17 23.75 26.17
C GLU A 15 -17.47 22.42 25.88
N LEU A 16 -16.69 21.91 26.84
CA LEU A 16 -16.04 20.60 26.73
C LEU A 16 -17.07 19.46 26.68
N GLU A 17 -18.05 19.44 27.57
CA GLU A 17 -19.12 18.43 27.57
C GLU A 17 -19.93 18.46 26.27
N ALA A 18 -20.23 19.66 25.77
CA ALA A 18 -20.90 19.83 24.48
C ALA A 18 -20.06 19.27 23.33
N LEU A 19 -18.73 19.40 23.40
CA LEU A 19 -17.83 18.87 22.39
C LEU A 19 -17.71 17.35 22.42
N GLU A 20 -17.58 16.77 23.60
CA GLU A 20 -17.55 15.32 23.78
C GLU A 20 -18.84 14.68 23.24
N SER A 21 -19.99 15.27 23.54
CA SER A 21 -21.30 14.84 23.01
C SER A 21 -21.35 14.87 21.47
N ARG A 22 -20.77 15.92 20.84
CA ARG A 22 -20.68 16.03 19.38
C ARG A 22 -19.76 14.99 18.77
N ILE A 23 -18.59 14.75 19.38
CA ILE A 23 -17.62 13.74 18.92
C ILE A 23 -18.23 12.34 19.03
N ALA A 24 -18.90 12.03 20.13
CA ALA A 24 -19.56 10.75 20.33
C ALA A 24 -20.62 10.49 19.25
N LEU A 25 -21.44 11.50 18.94
CA LEU A 25 -22.47 11.42 17.91
C LEU A 25 -21.87 11.21 16.50
N LEU A 26 -20.81 11.93 16.14
CA LEU A 26 -20.12 11.74 14.85
C LEU A 26 -19.44 10.36 14.74
N THR A 27 -18.89 9.87 15.85
CA THR A 27 -18.28 8.54 15.92
C THR A 27 -19.34 7.45 15.73
N GLU A 28 -20.50 7.59 16.37
CA GLU A 28 -21.64 6.68 16.21
C GLU A 28 -22.17 6.67 14.77
N LEU A 29 -22.27 7.83 14.12
CA LEU A 29 -22.65 7.89 12.71
C LEU A 29 -21.64 7.19 11.80
N THR A 30 -20.35 7.35 12.10
CA THR A 30 -19.27 6.72 11.31
C THR A 30 -19.33 5.19 11.41
N SER A 31 -19.47 4.65 12.62
CA SER A 31 -19.60 3.20 12.83
C SER A 31 -20.85 2.63 12.15
N ARG A 32 -21.98 3.37 12.18
CA ARG A 32 -23.22 2.96 11.51
C ARG A 32 -23.09 2.97 9.99
N VAL A 33 -22.36 3.92 9.40
CA VAL A 33 -22.01 3.93 7.97
C VAL A 33 -21.13 2.73 7.61
N GLU A 34 -20.16 2.37 8.44
CA GLU A 34 -19.30 1.20 8.22
C GLU A 34 -20.08 -0.10 8.26
N SER A 35 -21.00 -0.26 9.22
CA SER A 35 -21.93 -1.39 9.28
C SER A 35 -22.81 -1.49 8.02
N LEU A 36 -23.39 -0.37 7.57
CA LEU A 36 -24.18 -0.34 6.33
C LEU A 36 -23.35 -0.68 5.08
N ARG A 37 -22.04 -0.40 5.07
CA ARG A 37 -21.14 -0.79 3.97
C ARG A 37 -20.82 -2.27 3.93
N GLN A 38 -21.08 -3.02 5.00
CA GLN A 38 -20.93 -4.48 5.02
C GLN A 38 -22.19 -5.21 4.53
N ASN A 39 -23.36 -4.58 4.63
CA ASN A 39 -24.64 -5.08 4.11
C ASN A 39 -24.82 -5.20 2.57
N PRO A 40 -24.07 -4.53 1.66
CA PRO A 40 -24.38 -4.53 0.22
C PRO A 40 -24.20 -5.87 -0.48
N ALA A 41 -23.49 -6.83 0.11
CA ALA A 41 -23.28 -8.13 -0.50
C ALA A 41 -24.61 -8.91 -0.68
N TYR A 42 -25.56 -8.71 0.22
CA TYR A 42 -26.86 -9.42 0.22
C TYR A 42 -27.96 -8.68 -0.55
N LEU A 43 -27.79 -7.36 -0.79
CA LEU A 43 -28.76 -6.52 -1.50
C LEU A 43 -28.50 -6.44 -3.01
N ARG A 44 -27.38 -6.97 -3.50
CA ARG A 44 -27.19 -7.13 -4.95
C ARG A 44 -28.01 -8.34 -5.40
N PRO A 45 -29.07 -8.16 -6.21
CA PRO A 45 -29.62 -9.28 -6.95
C PRO A 45 -28.47 -9.76 -7.82
N THR A 46 -27.86 -10.91 -7.50
CA THR A 46 -27.08 -11.62 -8.47
C THR A 46 -28.05 -11.96 -9.58
N ALA A 47 -28.04 -11.17 -10.65
CA ALA A 47 -28.62 -11.57 -11.92
C ALA A 47 -27.82 -12.81 -12.32
N ALA A 48 -28.27 -13.96 -11.83
CA ALA A 48 -27.72 -15.24 -12.20
C ALA A 48 -27.88 -15.31 -13.71
N SER A 49 -26.75 -15.22 -14.39
CA SER A 49 -26.63 -15.51 -15.81
C SER A 49 -27.40 -16.80 -16.06
N ALA A 50 -28.43 -16.73 -16.90
CA ALA A 50 -29.40 -17.81 -17.15
C ALA A 50 -28.78 -19.03 -17.89
N SER A 51 -27.48 -19.25 -17.77
CA SER A 51 -26.68 -20.12 -18.65
C SER A 51 -25.99 -21.28 -17.94
N SER A 52 -26.29 -21.55 -16.66
CA SER A 52 -25.68 -22.69 -15.96
C SER A 52 -26.68 -23.33 -15.01
N ALA A 53 -27.44 -24.29 -15.53
CA ALA A 53 -28.26 -25.19 -14.74
C ALA A 53 -27.35 -26.12 -13.91
N SER A 54 -26.93 -25.67 -12.73
CA SER A 54 -26.33 -26.54 -11.72
C SER A 54 -27.25 -26.64 -10.52
N ILE A 55 -27.70 -27.87 -10.30
CA ILE A 55 -28.61 -28.36 -9.27
C ILE A 55 -27.92 -28.29 -7.91
N ALA A 56 -27.86 -27.11 -7.29
CA ALA A 56 -27.54 -26.98 -5.86
C ALA A 56 -27.81 -25.55 -5.39
N ALA A 57 -28.98 -25.36 -4.77
CA ALA A 57 -29.25 -24.48 -3.61
C ALA A 57 -30.66 -23.89 -3.71
N VAL A 58 -31.66 -24.71 -3.39
CA VAL A 58 -32.97 -24.20 -2.97
C VAL A 58 -32.80 -23.65 -1.55
N VAL A 59 -32.17 -22.47 -1.44
CA VAL A 59 -32.33 -21.64 -0.24
C VAL A 59 -33.74 -21.08 -0.31
N PRO A 60 -34.59 -21.24 0.72
CA PRO A 60 -35.97 -20.81 0.64
C PRO A 60 -36.03 -19.30 0.39
N ALA A 61 -36.57 -18.91 -0.78
CA ALA A 61 -36.71 -17.53 -1.24
C ALA A 61 -37.40 -16.60 -0.20
N LEU A 62 -38.18 -17.18 0.71
CA LEU A 62 -38.82 -16.50 1.83
C LEU A 62 -37.81 -15.88 2.83
N GLY A 63 -36.66 -16.52 3.07
CA GLY A 63 -35.65 -16.01 4.01
C GLY A 63 -34.89 -14.79 3.48
N GLN A 64 -34.65 -14.73 2.16
CA GLN A 64 -33.98 -13.59 1.53
C GLN A 64 -34.86 -12.34 1.55
N ALA A 65 -36.16 -12.47 1.32
CA ALA A 65 -37.08 -11.34 1.36
C ALA A 65 -37.12 -10.66 2.74
N ALA A 66 -37.07 -11.43 3.82
CA ALA A 66 -37.03 -10.90 5.19
C ALA A 66 -35.72 -10.13 5.47
N LEU A 67 -34.57 -10.70 5.08
CA LEU A 67 -33.27 -10.04 5.24
C LEU A 67 -33.17 -8.74 4.42
N VAL A 68 -33.72 -8.73 3.21
CA VAL A 68 -33.76 -7.54 2.36
C VAL A 68 -34.63 -6.46 3.00
N ARG A 69 -35.82 -6.81 3.51
CA ARG A 69 -36.71 -5.87 4.21
C ARG A 69 -36.03 -5.27 5.44
N GLN A 70 -35.40 -6.10 6.28
CA GLN A 70 -34.63 -5.65 7.44
C GLN A 70 -33.50 -4.70 7.03
N GLY A 71 -32.78 -5.01 5.94
CA GLY A 71 -31.76 -4.12 5.38
C GLY A 71 -32.31 -2.75 4.98
N PHE A 72 -33.47 -2.71 4.33
CA PHE A 72 -34.14 -1.44 3.97
C PHE A 72 -34.65 -0.66 5.18
N GLU A 73 -35.18 -1.34 6.20
CA GLU A 73 -35.60 -0.70 7.45
C GLU A 73 -34.41 -0.04 8.16
N HIS A 74 -33.27 -0.73 8.26
CA HIS A 74 -32.05 -0.18 8.85
C HIS A 74 -31.52 1.03 8.07
N ILE A 75 -31.61 1.01 6.73
CA ILE A 75 -31.23 2.15 5.88
C ILE A 75 -32.17 3.33 6.12
N LYS A 76 -33.48 3.09 6.25
CA LYS A 76 -34.49 4.12 6.51
C LYS A 76 -34.27 4.78 7.86
N GLU A 77 -34.13 4.00 8.93
CA GLU A 77 -33.84 4.53 10.27
C GLU A 77 -32.54 5.35 10.30
N PHE A 78 -31.52 4.90 9.57
CA PHE A 78 -30.28 5.65 9.44
C PHE A 78 -30.48 6.97 8.69
N ALA A 79 -31.25 6.96 7.61
CA ALA A 79 -31.58 8.17 6.86
C ALA A 79 -32.35 9.18 7.75
N ASP A 80 -33.34 8.71 8.50
CA ASP A 80 -34.12 9.54 9.43
C ASP A 80 -33.22 10.12 10.53
N LYS A 81 -32.30 9.31 11.09
CA LYS A 81 -31.33 9.78 12.08
C LYS A 81 -30.39 10.83 11.50
N VAL A 82 -29.87 10.63 10.28
CA VAL A 82 -29.01 11.63 9.61
C VAL A 82 -29.78 12.91 9.31
N GLN A 83 -31.07 12.84 8.97
CA GLN A 83 -31.92 14.00 8.73
C GLN A 83 -32.35 14.74 10.00
N SER A 84 -32.16 14.15 11.19
CA SER A 84 -32.49 14.81 12.45
C SER A 84 -31.72 16.12 12.63
N GLU A 85 -32.41 17.14 13.15
CA GLU A 85 -31.88 18.49 13.36
C GLU A 85 -30.59 18.47 14.18
N ARG A 86 -30.55 17.68 15.26
CA ARG A 86 -29.36 17.52 16.10
C ARG A 86 -28.13 17.08 15.31
N VAL A 87 -28.28 16.10 14.41
CA VAL A 87 -27.16 15.61 13.59
C VAL A 87 -26.74 16.67 12.58
N GLN A 88 -27.71 17.33 11.93
CA GLN A 88 -27.44 18.39 10.96
C GLN A 88 -26.69 19.57 11.60
N ASP A 89 -27.05 19.96 12.82
CA ASP A 89 -26.37 21.01 13.58
C ASP A 89 -24.93 20.62 13.92
N VAL A 90 -24.70 19.38 14.35
CA VAL A 90 -23.34 18.88 14.63
C VAL A 90 -22.50 18.88 13.35
N LEU A 91 -23.06 18.43 12.22
CA LEU A 91 -22.37 18.42 10.93
C LEU A 91 -22.06 19.84 10.43
N LYS A 92 -23.00 20.78 10.61
CA LYS A 92 -22.81 22.19 10.26
C LYS A 92 -21.71 22.83 11.12
N ALA A 93 -21.75 22.60 12.44
CA ALA A 93 -20.72 23.09 13.37
C ALA A 93 -19.33 22.48 13.06
N ALA A 94 -19.28 21.19 12.70
CA ALA A 94 -18.03 20.55 12.28
C ALA A 94 -17.47 21.18 10.99
N LYS A 95 -18.33 21.45 10.00
CA LYS A 95 -17.96 22.14 8.75
C LYS A 95 -17.45 23.55 8.98
N GLU A 96 -18.08 24.31 9.87
CA GLU A 96 -17.63 25.66 10.24
C GLU A 96 -16.28 25.65 10.95
N ARG A 97 -16.02 24.63 11.80
CA ARG A 97 -14.71 24.46 12.44
C ARG A 97 -13.63 24.07 11.44
N GLU A 98 -13.91 23.16 10.52
CA GLU A 98 -13.00 22.82 9.43
C GLU A 98 -12.64 24.05 8.57
N ALA A 99 -13.59 24.97 8.36
CA ALA A 99 -13.34 26.21 7.63
C ALA A 99 -12.50 27.24 8.42
N LYS A 100 -12.58 27.22 9.76
CA LYS A 100 -11.79 28.10 10.65
C LYS A 100 -10.40 27.53 10.95
N ASP A 101 -10.21 26.22 10.82
CA ASP A 101 -8.94 25.56 11.05
C ASP A 101 -7.93 25.93 9.95
N GLN A 102 -6.93 26.72 10.32
CA GLN A 102 -5.81 27.09 9.45
C GLN A 102 -4.68 26.06 9.48
N SER A 103 -4.81 24.98 10.27
CA SER A 103 -3.80 23.93 10.25
C SER A 103 -3.80 23.26 8.87
N ASP A 104 -2.62 23.15 8.25
CA ASP A 104 -2.42 22.47 6.97
C ASP A 104 -2.63 20.94 7.06
N LEU A 105 -3.22 20.47 8.17
CA LEU A 105 -3.69 19.10 8.41
C LEU A 105 -5.02 18.86 7.68
N ARG A 106 -5.15 19.34 6.44
CA ARG A 106 -6.35 19.12 5.62
C ARG A 106 -6.63 17.62 5.51
N ALA A 107 -7.71 17.18 6.15
CA ALA A 107 -8.21 15.82 6.06
C ALA A 107 -8.60 15.51 4.61
N SER A 108 -7.66 14.97 3.85
CA SER A 108 -7.84 14.31 2.55
C SER A 108 -9.07 14.73 1.73
N ARG A 109 -9.15 16.01 1.31
CA ARG A 109 -10.21 16.52 0.39
C ARG A 109 -10.36 15.70 -0.91
N ARG A 110 -9.40 14.84 -1.24
CA ARG A 110 -9.30 14.12 -2.51
C ARG A 110 -10.40 13.05 -2.72
N ARG A 111 -10.96 12.45 -1.66
CA ARG A 111 -11.93 11.35 -1.85
C ARG A 111 -13.29 11.80 -2.41
N GLN A 112 -13.64 13.08 -2.30
CA GLN A 112 -14.86 13.62 -2.90
C GLN A 112 -14.73 13.87 -4.41
N HIS A 113 -13.54 14.22 -4.91
CA HIS A 113 -13.35 14.56 -6.32
C HIS A 113 -13.25 13.33 -7.25
N LEU A 114 -12.81 12.18 -6.71
CA LEU A 114 -12.63 10.95 -7.49
C LEU A 114 -13.93 10.21 -7.86
N LYS A 115 -15.09 10.58 -7.28
CA LYS A 115 -16.38 9.94 -7.62
C LYS A 115 -17.13 10.60 -8.78
N ARG A 116 -16.71 11.78 -9.25
CA ARG A 116 -17.34 12.47 -10.39
C ARG A 116 -16.59 12.29 -11.70
N GLU A 117 -15.32 11.92 -11.67
CA GLU A 117 -14.63 11.40 -12.86
C GLU A 117 -14.90 9.90 -12.95
N ARG A 118 -16.10 9.54 -13.42
CA ARG A 118 -16.25 8.24 -14.08
C ARG A 118 -15.20 8.24 -15.19
N ALA A 119 -14.31 7.24 -15.21
CA ALA A 119 -13.50 7.00 -16.37
C ALA A 119 -14.43 6.99 -17.59
N ALA A 120 -14.09 7.77 -18.62
CA ALA A 120 -14.90 7.84 -19.84
C ALA A 120 -15.23 6.40 -20.28
N SER A 121 -16.50 6.17 -20.65
CA SER A 121 -16.95 4.86 -21.11
C SER A 121 -15.96 4.29 -22.14
N PRO A 122 -15.61 3.00 -22.06
CA PRO A 122 -14.53 2.38 -22.84
C PRO A 122 -14.81 2.25 -24.36
N GLU A 123 -15.73 3.03 -24.92
CA GLU A 123 -16.16 2.96 -26.33
C GLU A 123 -15.26 3.72 -27.30
N SER A 124 -14.10 4.22 -26.85
CA SER A 124 -13.08 4.78 -27.72
C SER A 124 -11.72 4.15 -27.37
N PRO A 125 -11.02 3.49 -28.31
CA PRO A 125 -9.65 3.06 -28.09
C PRO A 125 -8.85 4.31 -27.73
N GLN A 126 -8.39 4.40 -26.48
CA GLN A 126 -7.58 5.53 -26.06
C GLN A 126 -6.41 5.66 -27.05
N PRO A 127 -6.14 6.86 -27.58
CA PRO A 127 -5.01 7.06 -28.47
C PRO A 127 -3.77 6.48 -27.79
N TYR A 128 -3.03 5.64 -28.53
CA TYR A 128 -1.81 5.00 -28.06
C TYR A 128 -1.01 6.03 -27.28
N ARG A 129 -0.91 5.84 -25.94
CA ARG A 129 0.00 6.67 -25.16
C ARG A 129 1.34 6.51 -25.82
N SER A 130 1.89 7.64 -26.30
CA SER A 130 3.22 7.64 -26.90
C SER A 130 4.14 6.88 -25.95
N PHE A 131 4.89 5.93 -26.51
CA PHE A 131 5.86 5.15 -25.76
C PHE A 131 6.81 6.15 -25.10
N GLN A 132 6.55 6.51 -23.84
CA GLN A 132 7.54 7.24 -23.07
C GLN A 132 8.75 6.31 -22.99
N PRO A 133 9.92 6.75 -23.48
CA PRO A 133 11.12 5.94 -23.41
C PRO A 133 11.29 5.53 -21.96
N LYS A 134 11.18 4.22 -21.70
CA LYS A 134 11.28 3.66 -20.36
C LYS A 134 12.75 3.85 -19.96
N THR A 135 13.03 4.92 -19.23
CA THR A 135 14.31 5.04 -18.54
C THR A 135 14.43 3.83 -17.63
N SER A 136 15.47 3.03 -17.83
CA SER A 136 15.75 1.89 -16.95
C SER A 136 15.82 2.41 -15.51
N PRO A 137 15.08 1.82 -14.56
CA PRO A 137 15.17 2.18 -13.16
C PRO A 137 16.50 1.71 -12.56
N PHE A 138 17.24 0.83 -13.24
CA PHE A 138 18.53 0.33 -12.80
C PHE A 138 19.68 1.22 -13.32
N PRO A 139 20.79 1.32 -12.56
CA PRO A 139 22.01 1.92 -13.07
C PRO A 139 22.44 1.28 -14.40
N PRO A 140 23.15 2.03 -15.27
CA PRO A 140 23.74 1.46 -16.47
C PRO A 140 24.71 0.33 -16.11
N ASP A 141 24.76 -0.69 -16.97
CA ASP A 141 25.46 -1.95 -16.75
C ASP A 141 26.99 -1.78 -16.57
N ASP A 142 27.53 -0.61 -16.89
CA ASP A 142 28.95 -0.29 -16.73
C ASP A 142 29.44 -0.34 -15.26
N THR A 143 28.51 -0.37 -14.30
CA THR A 143 28.80 -0.49 -12.87
C THR A 143 28.79 -1.94 -12.36
N VAL A 144 28.50 -2.92 -13.22
CA VAL A 144 28.05 -4.25 -12.80
C VAL A 144 29.21 -5.20 -12.50
N SER A 145 29.22 -5.70 -11.26
CA SER A 145 30.01 -6.86 -10.84
C SER A 145 29.70 -8.07 -11.72
N THR A 146 30.72 -8.89 -11.98
CA THR A 146 30.64 -10.13 -12.77
C THR A 146 29.37 -10.93 -12.47
N PRO A 147 28.61 -11.37 -13.50
CA PRO A 147 27.39 -12.15 -13.33
C PRO A 147 27.58 -13.33 -12.38
N LEU A 148 26.74 -13.41 -11.35
CA LEU A 148 26.86 -14.44 -10.32
C LEU A 148 26.26 -15.75 -10.82
N ARG A 149 27.04 -16.84 -10.76
CA ARG A 149 26.57 -18.19 -11.10
C ARG A 149 25.95 -18.89 -9.90
N MET A 150 25.09 -19.88 -10.15
CA MET A 150 24.46 -20.69 -9.09
C MET A 150 25.48 -21.36 -8.17
N ASP A 151 26.58 -21.89 -8.73
CA ASP A 151 27.65 -22.54 -7.94
C ASP A 151 28.36 -21.58 -6.97
N GLY A 152 28.38 -20.28 -7.27
CA GLY A 152 28.99 -19.23 -6.44
C GLY A 152 28.03 -18.56 -5.47
N LEU A 153 26.77 -19.00 -5.40
CA LEU A 153 25.73 -18.33 -4.60
C LEU A 153 26.04 -18.40 -3.10
N VAL A 154 26.58 -19.52 -2.64
CA VAL A 154 26.86 -19.72 -1.21
C VAL A 154 28.01 -18.83 -0.76
N GLU A 155 29.09 -18.77 -1.53
CA GLU A 155 30.25 -17.91 -1.29
C GLU A 155 29.83 -16.44 -1.33
N TYR A 156 29.02 -16.05 -2.31
CA TYR A 156 28.47 -14.70 -2.39
C TYR A 156 27.65 -14.33 -1.15
N ILE A 157 26.74 -15.20 -0.71
CA ILE A 157 25.92 -14.95 0.50
C ILE A 157 26.81 -14.81 1.74
N GLN A 158 27.84 -15.64 1.89
CA GLN A 158 28.77 -15.57 3.01
C GLN A 158 29.58 -14.27 3.00
N ALA A 159 30.12 -13.89 1.83
CA ALA A 159 30.84 -12.63 1.66
C ALA A 159 29.94 -11.43 1.95
N TYR A 160 28.74 -11.41 1.35
CA TYR A 160 27.76 -10.34 1.54
C TYR A 160 27.36 -10.17 3.02
N ASN A 161 27.12 -11.27 3.73
CA ASN A 161 26.77 -11.24 5.16
C ASN A 161 27.92 -10.79 6.07
N LYS A 162 29.17 -10.88 5.60
CA LYS A 162 30.35 -10.39 6.33
C LYS A 162 30.55 -8.89 6.14
N GLU A 163 30.25 -8.39 4.95
CA GLU A 163 30.50 -7.00 4.55
C GLU A 163 29.34 -6.05 4.88
N HIS A 164 28.11 -6.56 4.87
CA HIS A 164 26.91 -5.74 5.04
C HIS A 164 26.18 -6.01 6.37
N PRO A 165 25.46 -5.02 6.92
CA PRO A 165 24.64 -5.20 8.11
C PRO A 165 23.35 -6.02 7.85
N PHE A 166 23.05 -6.30 6.58
CA PHE A 166 21.88 -7.05 6.14
C PHE A 166 22.18 -8.55 6.11
N ARG A 167 21.14 -9.37 6.26
CA ARG A 167 21.30 -10.84 6.25
C ARG A 167 20.65 -11.46 5.02
N LEU A 168 21.42 -12.28 4.31
CA LEU A 168 20.99 -13.17 3.25
C LEU A 168 21.01 -14.62 3.75
N HIS A 169 19.97 -15.37 3.39
CA HIS A 169 19.84 -16.78 3.74
C HIS A 169 19.02 -17.51 2.68
N ILE A 170 19.49 -18.69 2.23
CA ILE A 170 18.72 -19.54 1.32
C ILE A 170 17.54 -20.16 2.08
N TRP A 171 16.32 -19.75 1.75
CA TRP A 171 15.12 -20.26 2.40
C TRP A 171 14.71 -21.62 1.82
N THR A 172 14.42 -22.57 2.69
CA THR A 172 13.86 -23.87 2.30
C THR A 172 12.64 -24.17 3.17
N ALA A 173 11.53 -24.60 2.54
CA ALA A 173 10.31 -24.97 3.27
C ALA A 173 10.54 -26.16 4.21
N THR A 174 11.32 -27.13 3.73
CA THR A 174 11.73 -28.32 4.46
C THR A 174 13.24 -28.28 4.73
N PRO A 175 13.71 -28.80 5.87
CA PRO A 175 15.13 -29.03 6.09
C PRO A 175 15.64 -29.96 4.97
N ARG A 176 16.61 -29.49 4.18
CA ARG A 176 17.22 -30.33 3.15
C ARG A 176 18.13 -31.36 3.80
N ALA A 177 18.10 -32.59 3.29
CA ALA A 177 19.13 -33.56 3.63
C ALA A 177 20.49 -33.02 3.13
N SER A 178 21.53 -33.16 3.96
CA SER A 178 22.89 -32.74 3.61
C SER A 178 23.32 -33.39 2.28
N GLY A 179 23.65 -32.58 1.28
CA GLY A 179 24.16 -33.05 -0.02
C GLY A 179 23.20 -32.90 -1.21
N GLN A 180 21.97 -32.44 -1.02
CA GLN A 180 21.06 -32.17 -2.15
C GLN A 180 21.49 -30.90 -2.90
N ARG A 181 21.74 -31.02 -4.21
CA ARG A 181 22.05 -29.89 -5.09
C ARG A 181 20.89 -28.88 -5.11
N LEU A 182 21.23 -27.60 -5.25
CA LEU A 182 20.23 -26.54 -5.42
C LEU A 182 19.44 -26.80 -6.70
N SER A 183 18.12 -26.72 -6.62
CA SER A 183 17.22 -26.68 -7.77
C SER A 183 17.50 -25.44 -8.61
N ASP A 184 17.10 -25.48 -9.89
CA ASP A 184 17.25 -24.35 -10.83
C ASP A 184 16.52 -23.09 -10.34
N GLU A 185 15.51 -23.26 -9.49
CA GLU A 185 14.85 -22.19 -8.74
C GLU A 185 15.28 -22.25 -7.26
N ALA A 186 15.74 -21.13 -6.72
CA ALA A 186 16.05 -20.98 -5.31
C ALA A 186 15.32 -19.77 -4.71
N ILE A 187 14.94 -19.87 -3.44
CA ILE A 187 14.34 -18.76 -2.70
C ILE A 187 15.38 -18.19 -1.75
N ILE A 188 15.69 -16.91 -1.87
CA ILE A 188 16.63 -16.20 -0.99
C ILE A 188 15.82 -15.27 -0.08
N ARG A 189 16.05 -15.38 1.22
CA ARG A 189 15.52 -14.46 2.22
C ARG A 189 16.55 -13.37 2.49
N PHE A 190 16.20 -12.14 2.16
CA PHE A 190 16.92 -10.91 2.52
C PHE A 190 16.24 -10.24 3.72
N THR A 191 17.02 -9.87 4.73
CA THR A 191 16.50 -9.27 5.96
C THR A 191 17.26 -8.01 6.32
N ILE A 192 16.53 -6.91 6.44
CA ILE A 192 16.97 -5.68 7.10
C ILE A 192 16.37 -5.70 8.51
N ARG A 193 17.23 -5.78 9.52
CA ARG A 193 16.81 -5.88 10.92
C ARG A 193 15.88 -4.73 11.28
N ASP A 194 14.76 -5.04 11.92
CA ASP A 194 13.74 -4.08 12.38
C ASP A 194 13.05 -3.24 11.29
N VAL A 195 13.37 -3.44 10.00
CA VAL A 195 12.76 -2.72 8.88
C VAL A 195 11.87 -3.63 8.04
N LEU A 196 12.43 -4.68 7.42
CA LEU A 196 11.68 -5.56 6.52
C LEU A 196 12.38 -6.90 6.25
N THR A 197 11.62 -7.85 5.71
CA THR A 197 12.13 -9.11 5.14
C THR A 197 11.59 -9.28 3.73
N ILE A 198 12.44 -9.65 2.77
CA ILE A 198 12.07 -9.88 1.37
C ILE A 198 12.45 -11.31 1.01
N PHE A 199 11.51 -12.04 0.42
CA PHE A 199 11.81 -13.30 -0.24
C PHE A 199 11.97 -13.05 -1.74
N LEU A 200 13.08 -13.52 -2.27
CA LEU A 200 13.46 -13.40 -3.66
C LEU A 200 13.38 -14.77 -4.28
N THR A 201 12.67 -14.89 -5.40
CA THR A 201 12.77 -16.05 -6.26
C THR A 201 13.88 -15.78 -7.26
N VAL A 202 14.91 -16.61 -7.25
CA VAL A 202 16.01 -16.55 -8.22
C VAL A 202 15.99 -17.79 -9.10
N GLY A 203 16.21 -17.56 -10.39
CA GLY A 203 16.32 -18.60 -11.41
C GLY A 203 17.66 -18.54 -12.13
N CYS A 204 17.98 -19.61 -12.85
CA CYS A 204 19.09 -19.64 -13.80
C CYS A 204 18.57 -19.39 -15.23
N THR A 205 19.33 -18.63 -16.01
CA THR A 205 19.04 -18.53 -17.45
C THR A 205 19.52 -19.80 -18.16
N ALA A 206 18.79 -20.28 -19.17
CA ALA A 206 19.12 -21.52 -19.88
C ALA A 206 20.42 -21.43 -20.72
N SER A 207 20.76 -20.23 -21.22
CA SER A 207 21.92 -20.01 -22.08
C SER A 207 23.23 -19.79 -21.32
N ASP A 208 23.15 -19.22 -20.12
CA ASP A 208 24.29 -18.95 -19.24
C ASP A 208 23.78 -19.13 -17.80
N PRO A 209 24.41 -19.98 -16.95
CA PRO A 209 23.97 -20.28 -15.58
C PRO A 209 24.14 -19.08 -14.61
N THR A 210 23.83 -17.87 -15.06
CA THR A 210 23.78 -16.64 -14.28
C THR A 210 22.45 -16.53 -13.57
N LEU A 211 22.52 -16.13 -12.30
CA LEU A 211 21.37 -15.93 -11.44
C LEU A 211 20.64 -14.65 -11.79
N VAL A 212 19.36 -14.80 -12.13
CA VAL A 212 18.43 -13.71 -12.38
C VAL A 212 17.37 -13.69 -11.29
N VAL A 213 16.94 -12.48 -10.90
CA VAL A 213 15.85 -12.32 -9.94
C VAL A 213 14.52 -12.31 -10.69
N GLU A 214 13.68 -13.30 -10.42
CA GLU A 214 12.38 -13.46 -11.11
C GLU A 214 11.24 -12.81 -10.33
N GLY A 215 11.32 -12.84 -8.99
CA GLY A 215 10.26 -12.36 -8.12
C GLY A 215 10.77 -11.82 -6.80
N ALA A 216 10.00 -10.91 -6.20
CA ALA A 216 10.29 -10.36 -4.88
C ALA A 216 9.00 -10.08 -4.09
N THR A 217 8.92 -10.61 -2.87
CA THR A 217 7.81 -10.40 -1.94
C THR A 217 8.32 -9.86 -0.60
N ALA A 218 7.83 -8.67 -0.23
CA ALA A 218 8.24 -7.96 0.99
C ALA A 218 7.24 -8.15 2.14
N PHE A 219 7.77 -8.23 3.36
CA PHE A 219 7.06 -8.44 4.61
C PHE A 219 7.65 -7.58 5.73
N GLY A 220 6.85 -7.32 6.76
CA GLY A 220 7.33 -6.69 7.97
C GLY A 220 8.21 -7.62 8.82
N PRO A 221 9.06 -7.07 9.71
CA PRO A 221 10.04 -7.85 10.50
C PRO A 221 9.43 -8.97 11.36
N ARG A 222 8.16 -8.82 11.74
CA ARG A 222 7.45 -9.74 12.63
C ARG A 222 6.42 -10.62 11.92
N GLU A 223 6.27 -10.48 10.60
CA GLU A 223 5.32 -11.29 9.83
C GLU A 223 5.89 -12.69 9.60
N LYS A 224 5.27 -13.71 10.21
CA LYS A 224 5.60 -15.13 9.98
C LYS A 224 4.77 -15.69 8.83
N LYS A 225 5.06 -15.26 7.61
CA LYS A 225 4.33 -15.67 6.39
C LYS A 225 5.25 -16.42 5.41
N PRO A 226 4.71 -17.36 4.62
CA PRO A 226 5.49 -18.04 3.60
C PRO A 226 5.81 -17.10 2.42
N PRO A 227 6.85 -17.39 1.61
CA PRO A 227 7.31 -16.52 0.51
C PRO A 227 6.23 -16.12 -0.50
N HIS A 228 5.27 -17.01 -0.76
CA HIS A 228 4.20 -16.80 -1.75
C HIS A 228 2.95 -16.09 -1.17
N ALA A 229 2.93 -15.78 0.13
CA ALA A 229 1.82 -15.07 0.74
C ALA A 229 1.92 -13.56 0.52
N GLN A 230 0.82 -12.86 0.77
CA GLN A 230 0.79 -11.40 0.76
C GLN A 230 0.98 -10.84 2.18
N SER A 231 1.76 -9.76 2.31
CA SER A 231 1.87 -9.03 3.59
C SER A 231 0.53 -8.50 4.06
N GLY A 232 0.35 -8.40 5.38
CA GLY A 232 -0.84 -7.81 6.01
C GLY A 232 -0.78 -6.28 6.08
N PHE A 233 0.40 -5.68 5.84
CA PHE A 233 0.58 -4.23 5.91
C PHE A 233 0.65 -3.62 4.52
N VAL A 234 -0.11 -2.55 4.31
CA VAL A 234 -0.22 -1.85 3.02
C VAL A 234 1.15 -1.41 2.50
N VAL A 235 2.06 -0.97 3.39
CA VAL A 235 3.42 -0.54 3.01
C VAL A 235 4.17 -1.64 2.25
N PHE A 236 4.22 -2.85 2.79
CA PHE A 236 4.94 -3.97 2.18
C PHE A 236 4.18 -4.59 1.01
N GLN A 237 2.84 -4.50 0.97
CA GLN A 237 2.07 -4.82 -0.23
C GLN A 237 2.45 -3.89 -1.39
N ARG A 238 2.55 -2.57 -1.14
CA ARG A 238 2.96 -1.59 -2.15
C ARG A 238 4.40 -1.77 -2.58
N LEU A 239 5.30 -2.08 -1.64
CA LEU A 239 6.69 -2.39 -1.96
C LEU A 239 6.79 -3.64 -2.84
N SER A 240 6.11 -4.74 -2.49
CA SER A 240 6.06 -5.97 -3.31
C SER A 240 5.55 -5.67 -4.72
N GLN A 241 4.45 -4.90 -4.85
CA GLN A 241 3.91 -4.49 -6.14
C GLN A 241 4.90 -3.65 -6.95
N TYR A 242 5.66 -2.78 -6.28
CA TYR A 242 6.65 -1.94 -6.93
C TYR A 242 7.85 -2.76 -7.44
N LEU A 243 8.41 -3.63 -6.61
CA LEU A 243 9.50 -4.53 -7.01
C LEU A 243 9.08 -5.46 -8.16
N ALA A 244 7.86 -6.03 -8.10
CA ALA A 244 7.33 -6.85 -9.18
C ALA A 244 7.22 -6.09 -10.51
N LYS A 245 6.73 -4.84 -10.50
CA LYS A 245 6.71 -3.98 -11.71
C LYS A 245 8.10 -3.69 -12.24
N MET A 246 9.07 -3.51 -11.36
CA MET A 246 10.46 -3.24 -11.73
C MET A 246 11.10 -4.46 -12.41
N LEU A 247 10.92 -5.66 -11.84
CA LEU A 247 11.39 -6.93 -12.41
C LEU A 247 10.67 -7.27 -13.72
N GLN A 248 9.37 -7.00 -13.84
CA GLN A 248 8.66 -7.17 -15.12
C GLN A 248 9.17 -6.24 -16.22
N ALA A 249 9.63 -5.04 -15.85
CA ALA A 249 10.24 -4.13 -16.80
C ALA A 249 11.67 -4.54 -17.19
N HIS A 250 12.37 -5.28 -16.32
CA HIS A 250 13.77 -5.70 -16.49
C HIS A 250 13.91 -7.17 -16.03
N PRO A 251 13.53 -8.14 -16.87
CA PRO A 251 13.46 -9.55 -16.46
C PRO A 251 14.84 -10.20 -16.23
N GLN A 252 15.92 -9.58 -16.67
CA GLN A 252 17.28 -10.12 -16.59
C GLN A 252 18.14 -9.40 -15.54
N VAL A 253 17.54 -8.95 -14.43
CA VAL A 253 18.28 -8.26 -13.38
C VAL A 253 19.12 -9.27 -12.59
N SER A 254 20.43 -9.03 -12.54
CA SER A 254 21.35 -9.87 -11.78
C SER A 254 21.11 -9.76 -10.27
N LEU A 255 21.33 -10.86 -9.55
CA LEU A 255 21.18 -10.88 -8.09
C LEU A 255 22.03 -9.79 -7.38
N PRO A 256 23.32 -9.58 -7.71
CA PRO A 256 24.13 -8.54 -7.07
C PRO A 256 23.56 -7.14 -7.27
N LEU A 257 23.12 -6.81 -8.48
CA LEU A 257 22.53 -5.50 -8.77
C LEU A 257 21.24 -5.29 -7.98
N PHE A 258 20.40 -6.32 -7.88
CA PHE A 258 19.19 -6.26 -7.07
C PHE A 258 19.51 -6.09 -5.58
N MET A 259 20.61 -6.66 -5.07
CA MET A 259 21.02 -6.46 -3.68
C MET A 259 21.39 -5.01 -3.37
N VAL A 260 22.02 -4.30 -4.32
CA VAL A 260 22.31 -2.86 -4.19
C VAL A 260 21.01 -2.06 -4.08
N LEU A 261 20.01 -2.38 -4.90
CA LEU A 261 18.67 -1.80 -4.79
C LEU A 261 18.03 -2.09 -3.43
N LEU A 262 18.08 -3.34 -2.95
CA LEU A 262 17.45 -3.70 -1.67
C LEU A 262 18.12 -3.04 -0.47
N ALA A 263 19.44 -2.87 -0.51
CA ALA A 263 20.20 -2.11 0.50
C ALA A 263 19.70 -0.67 0.64
N ALA A 264 19.24 -0.04 -0.45
CA ALA A 264 18.69 1.31 -0.42
C ALA A 264 17.36 1.44 0.37
N TYR A 265 16.80 0.35 0.88
CA TYR A 265 15.61 0.34 1.75
C TYR A 265 15.94 0.33 3.25
N GLU A 266 17.20 0.39 3.65
CA GLU A 266 17.61 0.50 5.07
C GLU A 266 16.89 1.64 5.79
N ASP A 267 16.71 2.76 5.09
CA ASP A 267 16.13 4.00 5.59
C ASP A 267 14.63 4.14 5.28
N LEU A 268 13.92 3.05 4.93
CA LEU A 268 12.54 3.10 4.41
C LEU A 268 11.58 3.98 5.22
N PHE A 269 11.66 3.93 6.55
CA PHE A 269 10.75 4.66 7.45
C PHE A 269 11.28 6.02 7.91
N ILE A 270 12.49 6.42 7.50
CA ILE A 270 13.16 7.63 7.96
C ILE A 270 13.39 8.59 6.79
N ARG A 271 13.72 8.04 5.61
CA ARG A 271 14.04 8.84 4.44
C ARG A 271 12.82 9.60 3.93
N ARG A 272 13.04 10.87 3.61
CA ARG A 272 12.05 11.75 2.99
C ARG A 272 11.98 11.47 1.49
N CYS A 273 10.78 11.57 0.94
CA CYS A 273 10.57 11.54 -0.49
C CYS A 273 11.25 12.74 -1.14
N SER A 274 12.10 12.54 -2.15
CA SER A 274 12.83 13.65 -2.79
C SER A 274 11.97 14.58 -3.65
N ALA A 275 10.70 14.24 -3.86
CA ALA A 275 9.77 15.04 -4.65
C ALA A 275 8.85 15.90 -3.78
N CYS A 276 8.37 15.38 -2.65
CA CYS A 276 7.45 16.11 -1.76
C CYS A 276 8.02 16.38 -0.36
N GLU A 277 9.26 15.95 -0.10
CA GLU A 277 10.04 16.14 1.13
C GLU A 277 9.40 15.55 2.40
N ARG A 278 8.37 14.72 2.25
CA ARG A 278 7.68 14.04 3.37
C ARG A 278 8.17 12.61 3.52
N VAL A 279 8.24 12.12 4.75
CA VAL A 279 8.46 10.69 5.03
C VAL A 279 7.18 9.92 4.71
N ILE A 280 6.07 10.32 5.33
CA ILE A 280 4.78 9.66 5.12
C ILE A 280 4.04 10.38 3.99
N GLY A 281 3.64 9.61 2.97
CA GLY A 281 2.85 10.14 1.87
C GLY A 281 1.51 10.66 2.37
N VAL A 282 1.01 11.73 1.74
CA VAL A 282 -0.33 12.27 2.00
C VAL A 282 -1.42 11.23 1.74
N GLU A 283 -1.09 10.19 0.96
CA GLU A 283 -1.98 9.13 0.52
C GLU A 283 -1.61 7.79 1.16
N GLY A 284 -2.50 7.30 2.02
CA GLY A 284 -2.43 5.93 2.56
C GLY A 284 -1.34 5.71 3.61
N HIS A 285 -0.74 6.78 4.15
CA HIS A 285 0.33 6.74 5.13
C HIS A 285 1.50 5.82 4.74
N VAL A 286 1.81 5.75 3.44
CA VAL A 286 2.87 4.90 2.91
C VAL A 286 4.18 5.70 2.86
N PRO A 287 5.31 5.17 3.38
CA PRO A 287 6.62 5.80 3.21
C PRO A 287 7.05 5.80 1.73
N PRO A 288 8.19 6.42 1.38
CA PRO A 288 8.65 6.47 0.00
C PRO A 288 9.19 5.08 -0.37
N VAL A 289 8.30 4.19 -0.83
CA VAL A 289 8.63 2.80 -1.20
C VAL A 289 9.21 2.66 -2.60
N ALA A 290 9.20 3.70 -3.44
CA ALA A 290 9.81 3.65 -4.75
C ALA A 290 11.28 4.07 -4.68
N ARG A 291 12.12 3.49 -5.54
CA ARG A 291 13.55 3.80 -5.66
C ARG A 291 13.89 4.08 -7.11
N VAL A 292 14.35 5.29 -7.40
CA VAL A 292 14.73 5.72 -8.76
C VAL A 292 16.21 5.99 -8.79
N TRP A 293 16.94 5.41 -9.74
CA TRP A 293 18.35 5.72 -9.91
C TRP A 293 18.53 7.10 -10.54
N LEU A 294 19.13 8.04 -9.81
CA LEU A 294 19.40 9.41 -10.26
C LEU A 294 20.79 9.83 -9.83
N ALA A 295 21.57 10.39 -10.77
CA ALA A 295 22.90 10.95 -10.50
C ALA A 295 23.83 10.02 -9.70
N GLY A 296 23.79 8.71 -9.98
CA GLY A 296 24.65 7.73 -9.31
C GLY A 296 24.16 7.26 -7.94
N ALA A 297 22.92 7.58 -7.54
CA ALA A 297 22.35 7.14 -6.27
C ALA A 297 20.88 6.72 -6.39
N TRP A 298 20.45 5.83 -5.49
CA TRP A 298 19.05 5.48 -5.33
C TRP A 298 18.31 6.58 -4.59
N ASP A 299 17.31 7.17 -5.24
CA ASP A 299 16.48 8.24 -4.72
C ASP A 299 15.10 7.72 -4.29
N ALA A 300 14.66 8.12 -3.10
CA ALA A 300 13.45 7.57 -2.47
C ALA A 300 12.21 8.41 -2.84
N ARG A 301 11.15 7.76 -3.33
CA ARG A 301 9.91 8.45 -3.73
C ARG A 301 8.65 7.73 -3.29
N HIS A 302 7.59 8.49 -3.04
CA HIS A 302 6.25 7.89 -2.94
C HIS A 302 5.79 7.41 -4.33
N PRO A 303 5.00 6.33 -4.41
CA PRO A 303 4.44 5.86 -5.67
C PRO A 303 3.69 6.94 -6.46
N ALA A 304 2.98 7.85 -5.76
CA ALA A 304 2.26 8.96 -6.38
C ALA A 304 3.20 10.07 -6.92
N CYS A 305 4.38 10.24 -6.32
CA CYS A 305 5.36 11.26 -6.70
C CYS A 305 6.28 10.82 -7.85
N LEU A 306 6.14 9.59 -8.35
CA LEU A 306 6.90 9.14 -9.51
C LEU A 306 6.54 9.91 -10.78
N GLN A 307 5.30 10.41 -10.88
CA GLN A 307 4.79 11.06 -12.09
C GLN A 307 5.05 12.58 -12.12
N SER A 308 5.37 13.20 -10.99
CA SER A 308 5.30 14.67 -10.85
C SER A 308 6.57 15.43 -11.24
N LYS A 309 7.68 14.76 -11.61
CA LYS A 309 9.01 15.40 -11.64
C LYS A 309 9.69 15.53 -13.01
N ALA A 310 8.94 15.41 -14.10
CA ALA A 310 9.51 15.64 -15.44
C ALA A 310 9.50 17.11 -15.89
N ALA A 311 8.83 18.03 -15.17
CA ALA A 311 8.59 19.38 -15.67
C ALA A 311 9.69 20.42 -15.35
N ASP A 312 10.48 20.25 -14.29
CA ASP A 312 11.28 21.38 -13.74
C ASP A 312 12.80 21.28 -13.93
N VAL A 313 13.32 20.28 -14.64
CA VAL A 313 14.79 20.14 -14.84
C VAL A 313 15.29 20.82 -16.14
N GLY A 314 14.42 21.54 -16.85
CA GLY A 314 14.72 22.14 -18.16
C GLY A 314 15.03 23.64 -18.20
N ALA A 315 15.21 24.30 -17.05
CA ALA A 315 15.44 25.75 -17.00
C ALA A 315 16.68 26.12 -16.17
N GLN A 316 17.87 25.73 -16.64
CA GLN A 316 19.15 26.34 -16.27
C GLN A 316 20.05 26.43 -17.50
#